data_AF-A0AAV5FUZ2-F1
#
_entry.id   AF-A0AAV5FUZ2-F1
#
_cell.length_a   1.000
_cell.length_b   1.000
_cell.length_c   1.000
_cell.angle_alpha   90.00
_cell.angle_beta   90.00
_cell.angle_gamma   90.00
#
_symmetry.space_group_name_H-M   'P 1'
#
loop_
_entity.id
_entity.type
_entity.pdbx_description
1 polymer ?
#
loop_
_entity_poly.entity_id
_entity_poly.type
_entity_poly.pdbx_seq_one_letter_code
_entity_poly.pdbx_strand_id
1 'polypeptide(L)'
;MYKAATARTLLLRSLSSSASSASASIKPRVAVASARLALSRPCAAASWAGRGLASSRYTLARAQIGPAAASSASVPAVERFQRSMATQVDFASVCLNTDSFTINHPLFALLTATEHPFKTILTNLPKPGGGEYGKFYSLPALNDPRIDKLPYSIHILLESAIRNCDNFQVTTNDVEKIIDWENTAPKLAEIPFKPARVLLQDFTGVPAVVDLAAMRDAMAKLGSDANKINPLVPVDLVIDHSVQVDVARSPNALQSNMELEFSRNNERFGFLKWGSTAFQNMLVVPPGSGIVHQVNLEYLGRVVFNTDGMLYPDSVVGTDSHTTMIDGLGVAGWGVGGIEAEATMLGQPMSMVLPGVVGFKLTGKLRSGVTATDLVLTVTQMLRKHGVVGKFVEFYGEGMGKLSLADRATIANMSPEYGATMGFFPVDHVTLDYLKLTGRSDETV
;
A
#
# COMPACT_ATOMS: atom_id res chain seq x y z
N MET A 1 -14.64 -41.39 18.89
CA MET A 1 -14.96 -42.34 17.81
C MET A 1 -14.93 -41.50 16.54
N TYR A 2 -13.92 -41.51 15.66
CA TYR A 2 -13.11 -42.56 15.06
C TYR A 2 -11.61 -42.42 15.40
N LYS A 3 -10.88 -43.55 15.35
CA LYS A 3 -9.47 -43.76 15.70
C LYS A 3 -8.62 -43.89 14.43
N ALA A 4 -7.38 -43.36 14.47
CA ALA A 4 -6.10 -43.97 14.04
C ALA A 4 -5.03 -42.84 14.11
N ALA A 5 -4.09 -42.73 15.04
CA ALA A 5 -3.15 -43.66 15.68
C ALA A 5 -1.93 -44.06 14.82
N THR A 6 -0.83 -43.32 15.02
CA THR A 6 0.54 -43.79 15.35
C THR A 6 1.50 -44.25 14.24
N ALA A 7 2.66 -43.56 14.16
CA ALA A 7 4.05 -44.07 14.09
C ALA A 7 4.96 -42.87 13.72
N ARG A 8 6.10 -42.55 14.32
CA ARG A 8 7.14 -43.33 15.02
C ARG A 8 8.02 -42.36 15.83
N THR A 9 8.25 -42.67 17.11
CA THR A 9 9.38 -42.18 17.90
C THR A 9 10.21 -43.40 18.27
N LEU A 10 11.46 -43.48 17.81
CA LEU A 10 12.45 -44.45 18.29
C LEU A 10 13.84 -44.07 17.77
N LEU A 11 14.65 -43.46 18.64
CA LEU A 11 16.11 -43.59 18.63
C LEU A 11 16.65 -43.32 20.04
N LEU A 12 16.56 -44.40 20.83
CA LEU A 12 17.53 -44.95 21.78
C LEU A 12 18.52 -44.00 22.49
N ARG A 13 18.31 -43.91 23.81
CA ARG A 13 19.35 -43.80 24.85
C ARG A 13 20.20 -45.08 24.90
N SER A 14 21.52 -44.96 25.13
CA SER A 14 22.23 -45.65 26.23
C SER A 14 23.71 -45.22 26.29
N LEU A 15 24.31 -45.39 27.47
CA LEU A 15 25.64 -44.96 27.96
C LEU A 15 25.60 -43.53 28.53
N SER A 16 25.81 -43.27 29.83
CA SER A 16 26.41 -44.05 30.90
C SER A 16 25.96 -43.51 32.26
N SER A 17 25.86 -44.40 33.24
CA SER A 17 25.65 -44.10 34.66
C SER A 17 27.00 -43.95 35.36
N SER A 18 27.13 -42.95 36.24
CA SER A 18 27.74 -43.14 37.57
C SER A 18 27.51 -41.87 38.40
N ALA A 19 27.03 -42.10 39.62
CA ALA A 19 26.70 -41.10 40.61
C ALA A 19 27.95 -40.57 41.30
N SER A 20 27.96 -39.29 41.67
CA SER A 20 28.48 -38.86 42.96
C SER A 20 27.82 -37.57 43.41
N SER A 21 27.35 -37.60 44.65
CA SER A 21 26.68 -36.56 45.40
C SER A 21 27.69 -35.53 45.93
N ALA A 22 27.41 -34.25 45.74
CA ALA A 22 27.91 -33.19 46.62
C ALA A 22 26.84 -32.09 46.73
N SER A 23 26.28 -31.99 47.94
CA SER A 23 25.35 -30.95 48.36
C SER A 23 26.06 -29.61 48.50
N ALA A 24 25.59 -28.57 47.83
CA ALA A 24 25.88 -27.19 48.19
C ALA A 24 24.62 -26.34 48.00
N SER A 25 24.06 -25.88 49.12
CA SER A 25 22.92 -24.97 49.15
C SER A 25 23.36 -23.59 48.67
N ILE A 26 22.77 -23.09 47.58
CA ILE A 26 22.89 -21.68 47.18
C ILE A 26 21.49 -21.16 46.87
N LYS A 27 20.99 -20.29 47.74
CA LYS A 27 19.76 -19.51 47.54
C LYS A 27 19.96 -18.54 46.36
N PRO A 28 19.02 -18.42 45.41
CA PRO A 28 19.05 -17.30 44.49
C PRO A 28 18.55 -16.04 45.21
N ARG A 29 19.42 -15.05 45.37
CA ARG A 29 19.02 -13.66 45.68
C ARG A 29 18.33 -13.09 44.44
N VAL A 30 17.02 -12.93 44.53
CA VAL A 30 16.25 -12.09 43.60
C VAL A 30 16.54 -10.63 43.97
N ALA A 31 17.30 -9.93 43.13
CA ALA A 31 17.42 -8.48 43.20
C ALA A 31 16.23 -7.86 42.45
N VAL A 32 15.26 -7.36 43.21
CA VAL A 32 14.20 -6.49 42.70
C VAL A 32 14.79 -5.09 42.54
N ALA A 33 15.09 -4.69 41.31
CA ALA A 33 15.37 -3.30 40.98
C ALA A 33 14.04 -2.59 40.67
N SER A 34 13.52 -1.84 41.64
CA SER A 34 12.41 -0.92 41.43
C SER A 34 12.90 0.31 40.65
N ALA A 35 12.63 0.36 39.34
CA ALA A 35 12.74 1.59 38.57
C ALA A 35 11.47 2.42 38.77
N ARG A 36 11.59 3.52 39.51
CA ARG A 36 10.54 4.56 39.59
C ARG A 36 10.40 5.24 38.23
N LEU A 37 9.21 5.17 37.63
CA LEU A 37 8.83 6.05 36.53
C LEU A 37 8.79 7.50 37.02
N ALA A 38 9.61 8.35 36.41
CA ALA A 38 9.42 9.79 36.45
C ALA A 38 8.42 10.18 35.35
N LEU A 39 7.25 10.69 35.77
CA LEU A 39 6.25 11.29 34.92
C LEU A 39 6.81 12.58 34.28
N SER A 40 7.05 12.58 32.97
CA SER A 40 7.26 13.81 32.20
C SER A 40 5.92 14.30 31.63
N ARG A 41 5.52 15.50 32.03
CA ARG A 41 4.39 16.28 31.48
C ARG A 41 4.69 16.76 30.04
N PRO A 42 3.65 17.08 29.24
CA PRO A 42 3.79 17.36 27.82
C PRO A 42 4.43 18.73 27.56
N CYS A 43 5.37 18.77 26.61
CA CYS A 43 6.04 19.99 26.21
C CYS A 43 5.18 20.76 25.21
N ALA A 44 4.84 22.00 25.59
CA ALA A 44 4.18 22.98 24.75
C ALA A 44 5.08 23.43 23.59
N ALA A 45 4.43 23.84 22.50
CA ALA A 45 5.02 24.46 21.33
C ALA A 45 5.92 25.65 21.70
N ALA A 46 7.16 25.63 21.24
CA ALA A 46 8.09 26.75 21.31
C ALA A 46 8.25 27.35 19.91
N SER A 47 7.73 28.56 19.77
CA SER A 47 7.98 29.47 18.66
C SER A 47 9.47 29.84 18.57
N TRP A 48 10.01 29.80 17.36
CA TRP A 48 11.35 30.29 17.06
C TRP A 48 11.33 31.81 16.86
N ALA A 49 12.16 32.51 17.63
CA ALA A 49 12.56 33.89 17.37
C ALA A 49 14.07 33.94 17.14
N GLY A 50 14.49 34.41 15.97
CA GLY A 50 15.88 34.64 15.58
C GLY A 50 15.99 35.70 14.47
N ARG A 51 16.47 36.88 14.89
CA ARG A 51 16.89 38.13 14.20
C ARG A 51 17.43 37.95 12.76
N GLY A 52 17.30 38.88 11.80
CA GLY A 52 16.79 40.26 11.82
C GLY A 52 16.85 40.94 10.43
N LEU A 53 16.59 42.26 10.44
CA LEU A 53 16.62 43.27 9.36
C LEU A 53 15.41 43.32 8.39
N ALA A 54 14.44 44.19 8.70
CA ALA A 54 14.16 45.40 7.91
C ALA A 54 13.02 46.19 8.57
N SER A 55 13.23 47.50 8.66
CA SER A 55 12.34 48.50 9.27
C SER A 55 11.06 48.72 8.46
N SER A 56 9.91 48.75 9.11
CA SER A 56 8.79 49.61 8.70
C SER A 56 7.78 49.74 9.84
N ARG A 57 7.35 50.98 10.06
CA ARG A 57 6.46 51.48 11.13
C ARG A 57 5.07 50.82 11.06
N TYR A 58 4.38 50.67 12.19
CA TYR A 58 3.05 51.25 12.45
C TYR A 58 2.52 50.84 13.85
N THR A 59 1.63 51.68 14.35
CA THR A 59 1.35 52.01 15.74
C THR A 59 0.41 51.03 16.46
N LEU A 60 0.59 50.90 17.78
CA LEU A 60 -0.33 50.24 18.73
C LEU A 60 -1.68 50.98 18.83
N ALA A 61 -2.78 50.21 18.88
CA ALA A 61 -3.98 50.59 19.64
C ALA A 61 -4.63 49.33 20.22
N ARG A 62 -4.96 49.41 21.52
CA ARG A 62 -5.46 48.37 22.41
C ARG A 62 -6.90 48.76 22.77
N ALA A 63 -7.85 47.83 22.75
CA ALA A 63 -9.12 48.00 23.47
C ALA A 63 -9.76 46.65 23.80
N GLN A 64 -10.12 46.50 25.08
CA GLN A 64 -10.86 45.39 25.71
C GLN A 64 -12.38 45.52 25.46
N ILE A 65 -13.14 44.44 25.68
CA ILE A 65 -14.30 44.30 26.61
C ILE A 65 -15.04 42.96 26.33
N GLY A 66 -15.56 42.31 27.39
CA GLY A 66 -16.32 41.05 27.40
C GLY A 66 -17.83 41.19 27.08
N PRO A 67 -18.74 40.46 27.76
CA PRO A 67 -19.25 39.13 27.33
C PRO A 67 -20.76 39.08 26.93
N ALA A 68 -21.16 37.90 26.40
CA ALA A 68 -22.50 37.27 26.33
C ALA A 68 -23.45 37.57 25.13
N ALA A 69 -23.83 36.48 24.42
CA ALA A 69 -25.20 35.99 24.19
C ALA A 69 -25.41 35.36 22.78
N ALA A 70 -26.22 34.30 22.73
CA ALA A 70 -26.46 33.41 21.59
C ALA A 70 -27.38 33.99 20.49
N SER A 71 -27.13 33.63 19.23
CA SER A 71 -28.16 33.50 18.19
C SER A 71 -27.67 32.68 16.99
N SER A 72 -28.62 31.97 16.38
CA SER A 72 -28.55 31.08 15.22
C SER A 72 -28.55 31.82 13.88
N ALA A 73 -27.77 31.35 12.89
CA ALA A 73 -27.95 31.42 11.41
C ALA A 73 -26.55 31.32 10.73
N SER A 74 -26.15 30.18 10.17
CA SER A 74 -26.31 29.75 8.75
C SER A 74 -25.51 30.56 7.70
N VAL A 75 -24.46 29.90 7.18
CA VAL A 75 -23.99 29.86 5.77
C VAL A 75 -23.66 31.17 5.05
N PRO A 76 -22.37 31.40 4.73
CA PRO A 76 -22.00 31.74 3.35
C PRO A 76 -20.67 31.11 2.93
N ALA A 77 -20.66 29.80 2.68
CA ALA A 77 -19.58 29.10 1.97
C ALA A 77 -20.09 28.36 0.72
N VAL A 78 -21.40 28.19 0.58
CA VAL A 78 -22.05 27.44 -0.52
C VAL A 78 -22.24 28.31 -1.78
N GLU A 79 -22.44 29.63 -1.63
CA GLU A 79 -22.67 30.52 -2.78
C GLU A 79 -21.41 30.82 -3.61
N ARG A 80 -20.21 30.69 -3.04
CA ARG A 80 -18.96 30.87 -3.81
C ARG A 80 -18.63 29.67 -4.70
N PHE A 81 -19.17 28.49 -4.40
CA PHE A 81 -18.91 27.27 -5.14
C PHE A 81 -19.90 27.08 -6.31
N GLN A 82 -21.16 27.52 -6.16
CA GLN A 82 -22.16 27.44 -7.23
C GLN A 82 -21.83 28.30 -8.47
N ARG A 83 -21.04 29.38 -8.33
CA ARG A 83 -20.60 30.19 -9.49
C ARG A 83 -19.46 29.56 -10.30
N SER A 84 -18.68 28.63 -9.73
CA SER A 84 -17.59 27.96 -10.45
C SER A 84 -18.07 26.76 -11.28
N MET A 85 -19.21 26.16 -10.92
CA MET A 85 -19.83 25.07 -11.67
C MET A 85 -20.77 25.56 -12.78
N ALA A 86 -21.27 26.80 -12.72
CA ALA A 86 -22.18 27.34 -13.72
C ALA A 86 -21.52 27.88 -15.01
N THR A 87 -20.20 27.72 -15.17
CA THR A 87 -19.48 28.11 -16.42
C THR A 87 -18.89 26.92 -17.17
N GLN A 88 -19.18 25.69 -16.77
CA GLN A 88 -18.89 24.49 -17.55
C GLN A 88 -20.10 23.57 -17.44
N VAL A 89 -20.64 23.18 -18.61
CA VAL A 89 -21.78 22.27 -18.81
C VAL A 89 -23.16 22.96 -18.83
N ASP A 90 -23.49 23.57 -19.96
CA ASP A 90 -24.87 23.79 -20.40
C ASP A 90 -25.26 22.64 -21.36
N PHE A 91 -25.69 21.52 -20.79
CA PHE A 91 -26.08 20.30 -21.54
C PHE A 91 -27.61 20.09 -21.57
N ALA A 92 -28.39 21.11 -21.21
CA ALA A 92 -29.83 20.98 -20.96
C ALA A 92 -30.73 21.75 -21.95
N SER A 93 -30.23 22.13 -23.13
CA SER A 93 -31.06 22.79 -24.17
C SER A 93 -31.13 22.05 -25.51
N VAL A 94 -30.68 20.79 -25.59
CA VAL A 94 -30.78 19.99 -26.83
C VAL A 94 -31.42 18.63 -26.54
N CYS A 95 -32.68 18.61 -26.09
CA CYS A 95 -33.50 17.39 -26.06
C CYS A 95 -35.00 17.73 -26.06
N LEU A 96 -35.45 18.46 -27.08
CA LEU A 96 -36.86 18.54 -27.48
C LEU A 96 -36.92 18.68 -29.00
N ASN A 97 -36.84 17.56 -29.71
CA ASN A 97 -37.65 17.25 -30.90
C ASN A 97 -37.17 15.92 -31.50
N THR A 98 -38.04 14.93 -31.37
CA THR A 98 -38.03 13.70 -32.16
C THR A 98 -38.40 14.07 -33.60
N ASP A 99 -37.42 14.05 -34.49
CA ASP A 99 -37.49 13.51 -35.85
C ASP A 99 -36.33 14.05 -36.70
N SER A 100 -35.63 13.12 -37.37
CA SER A 100 -34.63 13.36 -38.43
C SER A 100 -33.38 14.18 -38.07
N PHE A 101 -32.34 13.51 -37.54
CA PHE A 101 -30.95 13.93 -37.75
C PHE A 101 -30.05 12.69 -37.97
N THR A 102 -29.71 12.44 -39.23
CA THR A 102 -28.56 11.62 -39.63
C THR A 102 -27.28 12.36 -39.24
N ILE A 103 -26.70 12.01 -38.09
CA ILE A 103 -25.43 12.56 -37.63
C ILE A 103 -24.28 11.78 -38.30
N ASN A 104 -23.93 12.19 -39.51
CA ASN A 104 -22.59 11.96 -40.07
C ASN A 104 -21.64 13.00 -39.44
N HIS A 105 -21.17 12.76 -38.22
CA HIS A 105 -20.12 13.56 -37.59
C HIS A 105 -18.80 12.77 -37.56
N PRO A 106 -17.70 13.30 -38.12
CA PRO A 106 -16.43 12.56 -38.27
C PRO A 106 -15.68 12.27 -36.96
N LEU A 107 -16.24 12.63 -35.79
CA LEU A 107 -15.69 12.30 -34.47
C LEU A 107 -16.23 11.00 -33.87
N PHE A 108 -17.32 10.45 -34.40
CA PHE A 108 -17.85 9.15 -33.95
C PHE A 108 -17.27 7.96 -34.76
N ALA A 109 -16.47 8.25 -35.77
CA ALA A 109 -15.86 7.27 -36.68
C ALA A 109 -14.47 6.76 -36.22
N LEU A 110 -14.08 7.01 -34.97
CA LEU A 110 -12.75 6.68 -34.42
C LEU A 110 -12.81 5.75 -33.19
N LEU A 111 -13.81 4.87 -33.15
CA LEU A 111 -13.86 3.72 -32.24
C LEU A 111 -13.63 2.41 -33.02
N THR A 112 -12.76 2.43 -34.02
CA THR A 112 -12.02 1.23 -34.36
C THR A 112 -11.10 0.95 -33.19
N ALA A 113 -11.09 -0.28 -32.66
CA ALA A 113 -10.13 -0.68 -31.63
C ALA A 113 -8.72 -0.41 -32.18
N THR A 114 -8.13 0.70 -31.75
CA THR A 114 -6.75 1.03 -32.10
C THR A 114 -5.89 -0.08 -31.52
N GLU A 115 -5.06 -0.66 -32.36
CA GLU A 115 -4.16 -1.73 -31.95
C GLU A 115 -3.25 -1.20 -30.83
N HIS A 116 -3.07 -1.98 -29.75
CA HIS A 116 -2.30 -1.55 -28.60
C HIS A 116 -0.88 -1.11 -29.04
N PRO A 117 -0.42 0.11 -28.70
CA PRO A 117 0.81 0.68 -29.27
C PRO A 117 2.06 -0.17 -29.07
N PHE A 118 2.09 -0.94 -27.97
CA PHE A 118 3.21 -1.80 -27.59
C PHE A 118 2.96 -3.29 -27.87
N LYS A 119 2.02 -3.65 -28.76
CA LYS A 119 1.72 -5.05 -29.08
C LYS A 119 2.95 -5.81 -29.61
N THR A 120 3.90 -5.13 -30.25
CA THR A 120 5.12 -5.72 -30.83
C THR A 120 6.07 -6.33 -29.81
N ILE A 121 6.03 -5.88 -28.54
CA ILE A 121 6.89 -6.39 -27.46
C ILE A 121 6.17 -7.42 -26.57
N LEU A 122 4.90 -7.75 -26.88
CA LEU A 122 4.14 -8.76 -26.17
C LEU A 122 4.72 -10.15 -26.48
N THR A 123 5.22 -10.81 -25.44
CA THR A 123 5.98 -12.07 -25.55
C THR A 123 5.34 -13.15 -24.68
N ASN A 124 5.40 -14.41 -25.10
CA ASN A 124 4.92 -15.54 -24.30
C ASN A 124 6.01 -16.02 -23.34
N LEU A 125 5.64 -16.39 -22.11
CA LEU A 125 6.53 -17.04 -21.15
C LEU A 125 6.36 -18.57 -21.25
N PRO A 126 7.32 -19.30 -21.83
CA PRO A 126 7.20 -20.75 -22.01
C PRO A 126 7.27 -21.50 -20.67
N LYS A 127 6.52 -22.61 -20.58
CA LYS A 127 6.55 -23.50 -19.41
C LYS A 127 7.50 -24.68 -19.64
N PRO A 128 8.32 -25.08 -18.64
CA PRO A 128 9.08 -26.33 -18.72
C PRO A 128 8.16 -27.53 -18.95
N GLY A 129 8.41 -28.33 -19.99
CA GLY A 129 7.59 -29.48 -20.35
C GLY A 129 6.46 -29.21 -21.35
N GLY A 130 6.36 -27.99 -21.89
CA GLY A 130 5.40 -27.61 -22.92
C GLY A 130 4.22 -26.78 -22.40
N GLY A 131 3.69 -25.90 -23.25
CA GLY A 131 2.70 -24.89 -22.87
C GLY A 131 3.34 -23.55 -22.48
N GLU A 132 2.51 -22.63 -21.99
CA GLU A 132 2.89 -21.27 -21.63
C GLU A 132 2.29 -20.91 -20.27
N TYR A 133 3.02 -20.17 -19.46
CA TYR A 133 2.50 -19.60 -18.21
C TYR A 133 1.56 -18.42 -18.48
N GLY A 134 1.81 -17.68 -19.56
CA GLY A 134 1.08 -16.49 -19.95
C GLY A 134 1.91 -15.61 -20.89
N LYS A 135 1.40 -14.41 -21.17
CA LYS A 135 2.05 -13.38 -21.99
C LYS A 135 2.47 -12.21 -21.12
N PHE A 136 3.53 -11.51 -21.47
CA PHE A 136 4.00 -10.32 -20.76
C PHE A 136 4.60 -9.33 -21.75
N TYR A 137 4.62 -8.06 -21.37
CA TYR A 137 5.33 -7.02 -22.13
C TYR A 137 6.82 -7.08 -21.79
N SER A 138 7.64 -7.51 -22.76
CA SER A 138 9.09 -7.64 -22.57
C SER A 138 9.76 -6.27 -22.69
N LEU A 139 10.14 -5.66 -21.56
CA LEU A 139 10.84 -4.37 -21.56
C LEU A 139 12.14 -4.40 -22.40
N PRO A 140 12.98 -5.46 -22.35
CA PRO A 140 14.16 -5.54 -23.22
C PRO A 140 13.84 -5.50 -24.72
N ALA A 141 12.65 -5.96 -25.13
CA ALA A 141 12.25 -5.96 -26.55
C ALA A 141 11.96 -4.55 -27.10
N LEU A 142 11.91 -3.51 -26.25
CA LEU A 142 11.88 -2.11 -26.68
C LEU A 142 13.20 -1.68 -27.35
N ASN A 143 14.29 -2.41 -27.14
CA ASN A 143 15.63 -2.10 -27.68
C ASN A 143 16.10 -0.67 -27.37
N ASP A 144 15.77 -0.16 -26.19
CA ASP A 144 16.18 1.17 -25.73
C ASP A 144 17.23 1.04 -24.60
N PRO A 145 18.48 1.53 -24.80
CA PRO A 145 19.55 1.41 -23.81
C PRO A 145 19.30 2.21 -22.53
N ARG A 146 18.31 3.12 -22.50
CA ARG A 146 17.92 3.84 -21.29
C ARG A 146 17.28 2.92 -20.26
N ILE A 147 16.61 1.85 -20.71
CA ILE A 147 15.90 0.89 -19.85
C ILE A 147 16.87 0.17 -18.90
N ASP A 148 18.08 -0.14 -19.38
CA ASP A 148 19.12 -0.83 -18.61
C ASP A 148 19.65 0.00 -17.42
N LYS A 149 19.44 1.32 -17.45
CA LYS A 149 19.85 2.24 -16.39
C LYS A 149 18.74 2.55 -15.39
N LEU A 150 17.50 2.16 -15.69
CA LEU A 150 16.38 2.45 -14.80
C LEU A 150 16.52 1.65 -13.50
N PRO A 151 16.22 2.26 -12.35
CA PRO A 151 16.04 1.52 -11.10
C PRO A 151 14.91 0.49 -11.24
N TYR A 152 14.99 -0.62 -10.49
CA TYR A 152 13.98 -1.67 -10.56
C TYR A 152 12.58 -1.17 -10.21
N SER A 153 12.48 -0.25 -9.27
CA SER A 153 11.24 0.44 -8.91
C SER A 153 10.61 1.21 -10.08
N ILE A 154 11.42 1.77 -10.98
CA ILE A 154 10.94 2.47 -12.18
C ILE A 154 10.54 1.48 -13.28
N HIS A 155 11.13 0.29 -13.35
CA HIS A 155 10.65 -0.77 -14.25
C HIS A 155 9.20 -1.15 -13.96
N ILE A 156 8.77 -1.15 -12.69
CA ILE A 156 7.37 -1.44 -12.31
C ILE A 156 6.42 -0.37 -12.84
N LEU A 157 6.79 0.92 -12.72
CA LEU A 157 6.00 2.02 -13.27
C LEU A 157 5.93 1.95 -14.80
N LEU A 158 7.05 1.62 -15.45
CA LEU A 158 7.16 1.48 -16.89
C LEU A 158 6.28 0.33 -17.41
N GLU A 159 6.33 -0.83 -16.77
CA GLU A 159 5.47 -1.98 -17.10
C GLU A 159 3.99 -1.60 -16.99
N SER A 160 3.60 -0.97 -15.88
CA SER A 160 2.21 -0.54 -15.66
C SER A 160 1.76 0.42 -16.76
N ALA A 161 2.59 1.39 -17.15
CA ALA A 161 2.24 2.35 -18.19
C ALA A 161 2.11 1.69 -19.57
N ILE A 162 3.05 0.79 -19.92
CA ILE A 162 3.03 0.05 -21.17
C ILE A 162 1.77 -0.82 -21.27
N ARG A 163 1.51 -1.65 -20.27
CA ARG A 163 0.39 -2.61 -20.29
C ARG A 163 -0.98 -1.93 -20.35
N ASN A 164 -1.09 -0.71 -19.81
CA ASN A 164 -2.32 0.05 -19.76
C ASN A 164 -2.40 1.16 -20.82
N CYS A 165 -1.48 1.21 -21.79
CA CYS A 165 -1.42 2.27 -22.78
C CYS A 165 -2.60 2.19 -23.76
N ASP A 166 -3.61 3.01 -23.51
CA ASP A 166 -4.84 3.13 -24.30
C ASP A 166 -4.88 4.41 -25.18
N ASN A 167 -3.85 5.26 -25.09
CA ASN A 167 -3.80 6.60 -25.69
C ASN A 167 -4.95 7.52 -25.26
N PHE A 168 -5.54 7.25 -24.10
CA PHE A 168 -6.58 8.08 -23.50
C PHE A 168 -6.26 8.38 -22.04
N GLN A 169 -6.30 7.37 -21.16
CA GLN A 169 -5.89 7.50 -19.77
C GLN A 169 -4.36 7.41 -19.62
N VAL A 170 -3.73 6.57 -20.42
CA VAL A 170 -2.28 6.38 -20.44
C VAL A 170 -1.79 6.50 -21.87
N THR A 171 -0.94 7.48 -22.13
CA THR A 171 -0.47 7.79 -23.48
C THR A 171 0.92 7.22 -23.74
N THR A 172 1.27 7.04 -25.03
CA THR A 172 2.65 6.71 -25.43
C THR A 172 3.66 7.76 -24.96
N ASN A 173 3.24 9.02 -24.85
CA ASN A 173 4.07 10.08 -24.29
C ASN A 173 4.35 9.87 -22.79
N ASP A 174 3.41 9.32 -22.03
CA ASP A 174 3.65 8.98 -20.63
C ASP A 174 4.66 7.84 -20.48
N VAL A 175 4.60 6.84 -21.37
CA VAL A 175 5.62 5.79 -21.43
C VAL A 175 7.00 6.37 -21.74
N GLU A 176 7.10 7.28 -22.73
CA GLU A 176 8.36 7.94 -23.06
C GLU A 176 8.91 8.77 -21.89
N LYS A 177 8.04 9.48 -21.13
CA LYS A 177 8.48 10.20 -19.93
C LYS A 177 9.14 9.27 -18.92
N ILE A 178 8.63 8.05 -18.75
CA ILE A 178 9.17 7.08 -17.79
C ILE A 178 10.47 6.48 -18.32
N ILE A 179 10.58 6.19 -19.63
CA ILE A 179 11.84 5.73 -20.23
C ILE A 179 12.93 6.81 -20.10
N ASP A 180 12.57 8.09 -20.28
CA ASP A 180 13.47 9.23 -20.12
C ASP A 180 13.63 9.71 -18.66
N TRP A 181 13.46 8.81 -17.68
CA TRP A 181 13.44 9.09 -16.24
C TRP A 181 14.58 10.00 -15.76
N GLU A 182 15.81 9.79 -16.27
CA GLU A 182 17.00 10.57 -15.88
C GLU A 182 16.81 12.08 -16.14
N ASN A 183 16.05 12.44 -17.19
CA ASN A 183 15.82 13.82 -17.60
C ASN A 183 14.45 14.36 -17.15
N THR A 184 13.46 13.50 -16.96
CA THR A 184 12.07 13.87 -16.66
C THR A 184 11.77 13.91 -15.17
N ALA A 185 12.34 13.01 -14.37
CA ALA A 185 12.14 13.00 -12.92
C ALA A 185 12.63 14.29 -12.23
N PRO A 186 13.82 14.85 -12.56
CA PRO A 186 14.24 16.14 -12.00
C PRO A 186 13.34 17.32 -12.38
N LYS A 187 12.57 17.20 -13.46
CA LYS A 187 11.61 18.21 -13.94
C LYS A 187 10.23 18.05 -13.33
N LEU A 188 10.06 17.10 -12.39
CA LEU A 188 8.79 16.80 -11.74
C LEU A 188 7.69 16.45 -12.76
N ALA A 189 8.04 15.69 -13.80
CA ALA A 189 7.07 15.26 -14.79
C ALA A 189 5.97 14.39 -14.15
N GLU A 190 4.71 14.69 -14.46
CA GLU A 190 3.58 13.87 -14.01
C GLU A 190 3.37 12.67 -14.94
N ILE A 191 3.08 11.52 -14.33
CA ILE A 191 2.79 10.26 -14.97
C ILE A 191 1.53 9.60 -14.37
N PRO A 192 0.76 8.85 -15.17
CA PRO A 192 -0.30 7.98 -14.66
C PRO A 192 0.30 6.67 -14.12
N PHE A 193 -0.24 6.18 -13.02
CA PHE A 193 0.08 4.86 -12.47
C PHE A 193 -1.20 4.06 -12.18
N LYS A 194 -1.25 2.80 -12.61
CA LYS A 194 -2.39 1.90 -12.40
C LYS A 194 -1.92 0.69 -11.60
N PRO A 195 -2.01 0.73 -10.26
CA PRO A 195 -1.56 -0.39 -9.43
C PRO A 195 -2.38 -1.66 -9.73
N ALA A 196 -1.77 -2.82 -9.46
CA ALA A 196 -2.38 -4.11 -9.73
C ALA A 196 -3.57 -4.42 -8.79
N ARG A 197 -3.56 -3.87 -7.58
CA ARG A 197 -4.58 -4.10 -6.54
C ARG A 197 -4.62 -2.98 -5.50
N VAL A 198 -5.63 -3.02 -4.64
CA VAL A 198 -5.82 -2.10 -3.52
C VAL A 198 -5.88 -2.87 -2.19
N LEU A 199 -5.26 -2.32 -1.14
CA LEU A 199 -5.29 -2.86 0.22
C LEU A 199 -6.04 -1.91 1.17
N LEU A 200 -6.99 -2.43 1.92
CA LEU A 200 -7.77 -1.66 2.88
C LEU A 200 -7.60 -2.24 4.29
N GLN A 201 -7.60 -1.35 5.28
CA GLN A 201 -7.84 -1.70 6.69
C GLN A 201 -9.22 -1.21 7.13
N ASP A 202 -9.81 -1.76 8.19
CA ASP A 202 -11.24 -1.60 8.51
C ASP A 202 -11.70 -0.17 8.84
N PHE A 203 -10.87 0.71 9.41
CA PHE A 203 -11.26 2.11 9.66
C PHE A 203 -11.43 2.91 8.38
N THR A 204 -10.58 2.68 7.38
CA THR A 204 -10.67 3.34 6.06
C THR A 204 -11.49 2.53 5.05
N GLY A 205 -11.64 1.22 5.26
CA GLY A 205 -12.39 0.34 4.38
C GLY A 205 -13.89 0.51 4.57
N VAL A 206 -14.36 0.78 5.79
CA VAL A 206 -15.77 1.11 6.02
C VAL A 206 -16.23 2.32 5.18
N PRO A 207 -15.61 3.51 5.25
CA PRO A 207 -16.03 4.63 4.42
C PRO A 207 -15.92 4.32 2.92
N ALA A 208 -14.85 3.64 2.46
CA ALA A 208 -14.74 3.27 1.05
C ALA A 208 -15.89 2.36 0.56
N VAL A 209 -16.31 1.39 1.37
CA VAL A 209 -17.46 0.52 1.05
C VAL A 209 -18.79 1.29 1.14
N VAL A 210 -18.91 2.25 2.05
CA VAL A 210 -20.06 3.18 2.11
C VAL A 210 -20.14 4.01 0.84
N ASP A 211 -19.01 4.55 0.34
CA ASP A 211 -18.97 5.37 -0.87
C ASP A 211 -19.33 4.54 -2.11
N LEU A 212 -18.84 3.30 -2.21
CA LEU A 212 -19.28 2.36 -3.25
C LEU A 212 -20.79 2.06 -3.18
N ALA A 213 -21.34 1.88 -1.99
CA ALA A 213 -22.78 1.68 -1.79
C ALA A 213 -23.59 2.92 -2.20
N ALA A 214 -23.14 4.11 -1.80
CA ALA A 214 -23.78 5.38 -2.14
C ALA A 214 -23.73 5.65 -3.66
N MET A 215 -22.63 5.30 -4.32
CA MET A 215 -22.50 5.38 -5.77
C MET A 215 -23.47 4.44 -6.49
N ARG A 216 -23.72 3.23 -5.95
CA ARG A 216 -24.76 2.32 -6.46
C ARG A 216 -26.15 2.93 -6.37
N ASP A 217 -26.49 3.52 -5.23
CA ASP A 217 -27.77 4.21 -5.04
C ASP A 217 -27.92 5.40 -6.00
N ALA A 218 -26.86 6.17 -6.20
CA ALA A 218 -26.86 7.28 -7.16
C ALA A 218 -27.06 6.79 -8.60
N MET A 219 -26.36 5.73 -9.00
CA MET A 219 -26.49 5.13 -10.33
C MET A 219 -27.92 4.61 -10.59
N ALA A 220 -28.53 3.98 -9.59
CA ALA A 220 -29.91 3.51 -9.66
C ALA A 220 -30.91 4.68 -9.77
N LYS A 221 -30.72 5.77 -9.00
CA LYS A 221 -31.57 6.98 -9.08
C LYS A 221 -31.49 7.67 -10.45
N LEU A 222 -30.34 7.56 -11.13
CA LEU A 222 -30.15 8.04 -12.51
C LEU A 222 -30.74 7.10 -13.57
N GLY A 223 -31.38 5.98 -13.19
CA GLY A 223 -31.97 5.01 -14.11
C GLY A 223 -30.94 4.12 -14.81
N SER A 224 -29.72 4.03 -14.28
CA SER A 224 -28.63 3.21 -14.82
C SER A 224 -28.41 1.96 -13.95
N ASP A 225 -27.63 1.01 -14.47
CA ASP A 225 -27.31 -0.23 -13.77
C ASP A 225 -26.30 0.01 -12.63
N ALA A 226 -26.76 -0.13 -11.39
CA ALA A 226 -25.94 0.00 -10.20
C ALA A 226 -24.78 -1.01 -10.15
N ASN A 227 -24.91 -2.18 -10.78
CA ASN A 227 -23.85 -3.19 -10.76
C ASN A 227 -22.59 -2.78 -11.53
N LYS A 228 -22.66 -1.72 -12.35
CA LYS A 228 -21.48 -1.10 -12.97
C LYS A 228 -20.55 -0.45 -11.95
N ILE A 229 -21.04 -0.10 -10.76
CA ILE A 229 -20.20 0.31 -9.63
C ILE A 229 -19.66 -0.94 -8.97
N ASN A 230 -18.44 -1.31 -9.36
CA ASN A 230 -17.70 -2.43 -8.82
C ASN A 230 -16.19 -2.19 -8.93
N PRO A 231 -15.37 -2.67 -7.97
CA PRO A 231 -13.92 -2.67 -8.14
C PRO A 231 -13.45 -3.42 -9.40
N LEU A 232 -12.62 -2.76 -10.21
CA LEU A 232 -12.00 -3.28 -11.44
C LEU A 232 -10.66 -3.96 -11.18
N VAL A 233 -10.05 -3.70 -10.02
CA VAL A 233 -8.86 -4.39 -9.53
C VAL A 233 -9.20 -5.16 -8.26
N PRO A 234 -8.43 -6.20 -7.89
CA PRO A 234 -8.56 -6.86 -6.60
C PRO A 234 -8.45 -5.86 -5.44
N VAL A 235 -9.36 -5.99 -4.49
CA VAL A 235 -9.39 -5.23 -3.24
C VAL A 235 -9.36 -6.21 -2.10
N ASP A 236 -8.29 -6.18 -1.32
CA ASP A 236 -8.17 -6.97 -0.10
C ASP A 236 -8.39 -6.05 1.11
N LEU A 237 -9.41 -6.33 1.93
CA LEU A 237 -9.68 -5.61 3.17
C LEU A 237 -9.36 -6.51 4.35
N VAL A 238 -8.52 -6.02 5.28
CA VAL A 238 -8.17 -6.74 6.51
C VAL A 238 -8.77 -6.01 7.72
N ILE A 239 -9.43 -6.77 8.60
CA ILE A 239 -9.99 -6.26 9.85
C ILE A 239 -9.00 -6.50 10.98
N ASP A 240 -8.31 -5.45 11.40
CA ASP A 240 -7.24 -5.53 12.40
C ASP A 240 -7.11 -4.30 13.30
N HIS A 241 -7.73 -3.17 12.97
CA HIS A 241 -7.68 -1.93 13.75
C HIS A 241 -8.76 -1.84 14.84
N SER A 242 -9.66 -2.83 14.92
CA SER A 242 -10.77 -2.86 15.87
C SER A 242 -10.46 -3.46 17.23
N VAL A 243 -9.47 -4.36 17.32
CA VAL A 243 -9.14 -5.08 18.56
C VAL A 243 -8.41 -4.17 19.54
N GLN A 244 -8.78 -4.25 20.82
CA GLN A 244 -8.13 -3.51 21.90
C GLN A 244 -7.59 -4.48 22.95
N VAL A 245 -6.53 -4.07 23.64
CA VAL A 245 -5.95 -4.84 24.75
C VAL A 245 -6.68 -4.48 26.05
N ASP A 246 -7.94 -4.90 26.18
CA ASP A 246 -8.74 -4.72 27.40
C ASP A 246 -8.25 -5.63 28.54
N VAL A 247 -7.91 -6.87 28.19
CA VAL A 247 -7.36 -7.88 29.09
C VAL A 247 -5.96 -8.28 28.61
N ALA A 248 -5.01 -8.35 29.54
CA ALA A 248 -3.64 -8.79 29.29
C ALA A 248 -3.16 -9.75 30.39
N ARG A 249 -2.11 -10.53 30.09
CA ARG A 249 -1.45 -11.44 31.05
C ARG A 249 -2.40 -12.47 31.70
N SER A 250 -3.40 -12.92 30.95
CA SER A 250 -4.36 -13.96 31.37
C SER A 250 -4.46 -15.02 30.27
N PRO A 251 -4.62 -16.32 30.60
CA PRO A 251 -4.86 -17.37 29.60
C PRO A 251 -6.09 -17.12 28.71
N ASN A 252 -7.08 -16.37 29.21
CA ASN A 252 -8.31 -15.97 28.49
C ASN A 252 -8.17 -14.57 27.82
N ALA A 253 -6.99 -13.93 27.82
CA ALA A 253 -6.88 -12.56 27.31
C ALA A 253 -7.32 -12.44 25.84
N LEU A 254 -6.88 -13.36 24.98
CA LEU A 254 -7.22 -13.35 23.55
C LEU A 254 -8.73 -13.45 23.32
N GLN A 255 -9.36 -14.48 23.89
CA GLN A 255 -10.80 -14.72 23.72
C GLN A 255 -11.62 -13.55 24.28
N SER A 256 -11.29 -13.05 25.47
CA SER A 256 -12.00 -11.92 26.07
C SER A 256 -11.91 -10.65 25.21
N ASN A 257 -10.73 -10.35 24.66
CA ASN A 257 -10.57 -9.18 23.79
C ASN A 257 -11.32 -9.34 22.45
N MET A 258 -11.34 -10.54 21.86
CA MET A 258 -12.08 -10.82 20.62
C MET A 258 -13.61 -10.73 20.82
N GLU A 259 -14.12 -11.21 21.96
CA GLU A 259 -15.55 -11.09 22.31
C GLU A 259 -15.95 -9.62 22.46
N LEU A 260 -15.12 -8.82 23.13
CA LEU A 260 -15.33 -7.38 23.27
C LEU A 260 -15.26 -6.66 21.92
N GLU A 261 -14.26 -6.96 21.10
CA GLU A 261 -14.11 -6.43 19.74
C GLU A 261 -15.38 -6.68 18.92
N PHE A 262 -15.88 -7.92 18.90
CA PHE A 262 -17.06 -8.28 18.13
C PHE A 262 -18.32 -7.59 18.65
N SER A 263 -18.49 -7.48 19.98
CA SER A 263 -19.64 -6.79 20.57
C SER A 263 -19.67 -5.30 20.23
N ARG A 264 -18.51 -4.64 20.20
CA ARG A 264 -18.36 -3.20 19.92
C ARG A 264 -18.51 -2.87 18.43
N ASN A 265 -18.16 -3.79 17.55
CA ASN A 265 -18.05 -3.53 16.10
C ASN A 265 -19.02 -4.35 15.24
N ASN A 266 -20.06 -4.96 15.84
CA ASN A 266 -20.98 -5.86 15.15
C ASN A 266 -21.56 -5.25 13.86
N GLU A 267 -22.05 -4.00 13.92
CA GLU A 267 -22.60 -3.30 12.75
C GLU A 267 -21.55 -3.12 11.63
N ARG A 268 -20.34 -2.67 11.99
CA ARG A 268 -19.24 -2.47 11.03
C ARG A 268 -18.85 -3.78 10.37
N PHE A 269 -18.74 -4.87 11.14
CA PHE A 269 -18.40 -6.19 10.61
C PHE A 269 -19.53 -6.76 9.74
N GLY A 270 -20.79 -6.56 10.13
CA GLY A 270 -21.94 -6.90 9.32
C GLY A 270 -21.94 -6.18 7.97
N PHE A 271 -21.61 -4.88 7.98
CA PHE A 271 -21.51 -4.06 6.77
C PHE A 271 -20.36 -4.50 5.86
N LEU A 272 -19.16 -4.74 6.40
CA LEU A 272 -18.03 -5.22 5.60
C LEU A 272 -18.26 -6.62 5.04
N LYS A 273 -18.90 -7.50 5.81
CA LYS A 273 -19.31 -8.82 5.35
C LYS A 273 -20.31 -8.71 4.19
N TRP A 274 -21.29 -7.81 4.28
CA TRP A 274 -22.16 -7.50 3.13
C TRP A 274 -21.34 -7.04 1.93
N GLY A 275 -20.39 -6.12 2.12
CA GLY A 275 -19.49 -5.62 1.07
C GLY A 275 -18.78 -6.73 0.30
N SER A 276 -18.20 -7.71 1.02
CA SER A 276 -17.53 -8.87 0.39
C SER A 276 -18.43 -9.75 -0.49
N THR A 277 -19.75 -9.69 -0.28
CA THR A 277 -20.72 -10.45 -1.08
C THR A 277 -21.37 -9.59 -2.17
N ALA A 278 -21.44 -8.28 -1.95
CA ALA A 278 -22.09 -7.33 -2.85
C ALA A 278 -21.17 -6.88 -4.00
N PHE A 279 -19.86 -6.88 -3.79
CA PHE A 279 -18.86 -6.47 -4.77
C PHE A 279 -18.00 -7.64 -5.24
N GLN A 280 -17.80 -7.75 -6.54
CA GLN A 280 -16.80 -8.65 -7.12
C GLN A 280 -15.41 -8.07 -6.87
N ASN A 281 -14.39 -8.93 -6.86
CA ASN A 281 -12.99 -8.56 -6.57
C ASN A 281 -12.76 -8.01 -5.15
N MET A 282 -13.72 -8.13 -4.23
CA MET A 282 -13.57 -7.70 -2.84
C MET A 282 -13.40 -8.89 -1.90
N LEU A 283 -12.19 -9.07 -1.37
CA LEU A 283 -11.89 -10.05 -0.32
C LEU A 283 -11.89 -9.34 1.04
N VAL A 284 -12.58 -9.92 2.03
CA VAL A 284 -12.53 -9.44 3.42
C VAL A 284 -11.92 -10.52 4.30
N VAL A 285 -10.78 -10.21 4.90
CA VAL A 285 -10.12 -11.03 5.92
C VAL A 285 -10.75 -10.72 7.28
N PRO A 286 -11.32 -11.73 7.98
CA PRO A 286 -12.08 -11.51 9.20
C PRO A 286 -11.18 -11.11 10.39
N PRO A 287 -11.77 -10.52 11.46
CA PRO A 287 -11.02 -10.16 12.66
C PRO A 287 -10.32 -11.36 13.30
N GLY A 288 -9.18 -11.12 13.94
CA GLY A 288 -8.36 -12.16 14.59
C GLY A 288 -7.47 -12.97 13.63
N SER A 289 -7.38 -12.58 12.35
CA SER A 289 -6.56 -13.28 11.35
C SER A 289 -5.11 -12.77 11.25
N GLY A 290 -4.78 -11.67 11.92
CA GLY A 290 -3.48 -11.01 11.86
C GLY A 290 -3.61 -9.51 11.59
N ILE A 291 -2.47 -8.86 11.32
CA ILE A 291 -2.39 -7.42 11.01
C ILE A 291 -2.21 -7.26 9.49
N VAL A 292 -2.82 -6.24 8.91
CA VAL A 292 -2.96 -5.99 7.47
C VAL A 292 -1.66 -6.18 6.69
N HIS A 293 -0.54 -5.62 7.16
CA HIS A 293 0.74 -5.71 6.45
C HIS A 293 1.39 -7.10 6.56
N GLN A 294 1.25 -7.78 7.69
CA GLN A 294 1.77 -9.14 7.86
C GLN A 294 0.98 -10.12 7.01
N VAL A 295 -0.35 -10.03 7.03
CA VAL A 295 -1.24 -10.81 6.18
C VAL A 295 -0.96 -10.51 4.71
N ASN A 296 -0.66 -9.25 4.37
CA ASN A 296 -0.26 -8.88 3.02
C ASN A 296 1.07 -9.55 2.62
N LEU A 297 2.08 -9.55 3.48
CA LEU A 297 3.37 -10.18 3.19
C LEU A 297 3.28 -11.71 3.06
N GLU A 298 2.57 -12.36 3.97
CA GLU A 298 2.52 -13.82 4.10
C GLU A 298 1.48 -14.48 3.20
N TYR A 299 0.41 -13.77 2.82
CA TYR A 299 -0.73 -14.37 2.13
C TYR A 299 -1.16 -13.59 0.88
N LEU A 300 -1.47 -12.28 1.01
CA LEU A 300 -2.07 -11.51 -0.09
C LEU A 300 -1.07 -11.06 -1.15
N GLY A 301 0.23 -10.95 -0.87
CA GLY A 301 1.24 -10.55 -1.84
C GLY A 301 1.37 -11.60 -2.94
N ARG A 302 1.23 -11.19 -4.20
CA ARG A 302 1.31 -12.10 -5.36
C ARG A 302 2.68 -12.07 -6.04
N VAL A 303 3.43 -10.97 -5.91
CA VAL A 303 4.71 -10.69 -6.61
C VAL A 303 4.56 -10.60 -8.14
N VAL A 304 3.92 -11.58 -8.77
CA VAL A 304 3.52 -11.57 -10.18
C VAL A 304 2.05 -11.96 -10.28
N PHE A 305 1.26 -11.14 -10.97
CA PHE A 305 -0.11 -11.47 -11.33
C PHE A 305 -0.16 -12.32 -12.60
N ASN A 306 -1.19 -13.15 -12.73
CA ASN A 306 -1.61 -13.78 -13.97
C ASN A 306 -3.12 -13.58 -14.14
N THR A 307 -3.50 -12.54 -14.88
CA THR A 307 -4.91 -12.18 -15.11
C THR A 307 -5.24 -12.45 -16.56
N ASP A 308 -6.13 -13.41 -16.82
CA ASP A 308 -6.54 -13.83 -18.17
C ASP A 308 -5.36 -14.16 -19.11
N GLY A 309 -4.30 -14.74 -18.54
CA GLY A 309 -3.09 -15.09 -19.27
C GLY A 309 -2.10 -13.94 -19.48
N MET A 310 -2.33 -12.77 -18.87
CA MET A 310 -1.38 -11.66 -18.84
C MET A 310 -0.60 -11.64 -17.53
N LEU A 311 0.73 -11.70 -17.63
CA LEU A 311 1.68 -11.65 -16.53
C LEU A 311 2.22 -10.24 -16.34
N TYR A 312 2.21 -9.76 -15.10
CA TYR A 312 2.72 -8.44 -14.74
C TYR A 312 3.08 -8.37 -13.25
N PRO A 313 3.97 -7.44 -12.83
CA PRO A 313 4.35 -7.31 -11.43
C PRO A 313 3.17 -6.93 -10.53
N ASP A 314 3.15 -7.49 -9.31
CA ASP A 314 2.28 -7.00 -8.24
C ASP A 314 2.70 -5.58 -7.86
N SER A 315 1.69 -4.73 -7.68
CA SER A 315 1.81 -3.40 -7.13
C SER A 315 0.54 -3.05 -6.38
N VAL A 316 0.68 -2.35 -5.26
CA VAL A 316 -0.44 -2.12 -4.35
C VAL A 316 -0.42 -0.74 -3.76
N VAL A 317 -1.58 -0.08 -3.78
CA VAL A 317 -1.80 1.11 -2.97
C VAL A 317 -2.75 0.76 -1.85
N GLY A 318 -2.51 1.30 -0.67
CA GLY A 318 -3.33 0.99 0.49
C GLY A 318 -3.72 2.21 1.28
N THR A 319 -4.85 2.13 1.97
CA THR A 319 -5.34 3.21 2.84
C THR A 319 -4.66 3.20 4.22
N ASP A 320 -3.41 2.78 4.25
CA ASP A 320 -2.53 2.72 5.40
C ASP A 320 -1.10 3.08 4.98
N SER A 321 -0.42 3.95 5.73
CA SER A 321 0.93 4.44 5.44
C SER A 321 1.98 3.33 5.36
N HIS A 322 1.82 2.29 6.16
CA HIS A 322 2.76 1.18 6.30
C HIS A 322 2.53 0.08 5.26
N THR A 323 1.65 0.32 4.27
CA THR A 323 1.53 -0.52 3.05
C THR A 323 2.89 -0.79 2.39
N THR A 324 3.83 0.16 2.55
CA THR A 324 5.25 0.07 2.18
C THR A 324 5.98 -1.15 2.74
N MET A 325 5.49 -1.83 3.79
CA MET A 325 6.09 -3.09 4.28
C MET A 325 6.22 -4.15 3.18
N ILE A 326 5.31 -4.17 2.20
CA ILE A 326 5.34 -5.14 1.09
C ILE A 326 6.51 -4.90 0.12
N ASP A 327 7.13 -3.71 0.15
CA ASP A 327 8.29 -3.40 -0.71
C ASP A 327 9.50 -4.29 -0.39
N GLY A 328 9.55 -4.85 0.83
CA GLY A 328 10.54 -5.86 1.22
C GLY A 328 10.42 -7.20 0.48
N LEU A 329 9.24 -7.47 -0.10
CA LEU A 329 8.94 -8.62 -0.97
C LEU A 329 9.18 -8.32 -2.45
N GLY A 330 9.57 -7.09 -2.81
CA GLY A 330 9.74 -6.64 -4.19
C GLY A 330 8.42 -6.31 -4.91
N VAL A 331 7.36 -6.05 -4.15
CA VAL A 331 6.09 -5.52 -4.66
C VAL A 331 6.10 -4.01 -4.43
N ALA A 332 5.90 -3.20 -5.47
CA ALA A 332 5.88 -1.75 -5.29
C ALA A 332 4.56 -1.33 -4.62
N GLY A 333 4.62 -0.79 -3.41
CA GLY A 333 3.41 -0.32 -2.75
C GLY A 333 3.60 0.76 -1.68
N TRP A 334 2.56 1.58 -1.53
CA TRP A 334 2.60 2.71 -0.60
C TRP A 334 1.21 3.12 -0.12
N GLY A 335 1.20 3.94 0.93
CA GLY A 335 -0.03 4.49 1.50
C GLY A 335 -0.60 5.64 0.66
N VAL A 336 -1.92 5.65 0.49
CA VAL A 336 -2.70 6.70 -0.17
C VAL A 336 -3.95 7.04 0.66
N GLY A 337 -4.65 8.13 0.32
CA GLY A 337 -5.94 8.44 0.92
C GLY A 337 -7.05 7.51 0.44
N GLY A 338 -8.19 7.53 1.15
CA GLY A 338 -9.36 6.71 0.80
C GLY A 338 -9.91 7.03 -0.60
N ILE A 339 -9.94 8.32 -0.96
CA ILE A 339 -10.45 8.79 -2.26
C ILE A 339 -9.56 8.28 -3.40
N GLU A 340 -8.23 8.34 -3.26
CA GLU A 340 -7.31 7.80 -4.26
C GLU A 340 -7.44 6.28 -4.40
N ALA A 341 -7.63 5.57 -3.29
CA ALA A 341 -7.88 4.14 -3.29
C ALA A 341 -9.20 3.80 -4.01
N GLU A 342 -10.29 4.52 -3.75
CA GLU A 342 -11.59 4.35 -4.41
C GLU A 342 -11.51 4.65 -5.92
N ALA A 343 -10.85 5.74 -6.30
CA ALA A 343 -10.63 6.08 -7.71
C ALA A 343 -9.86 4.96 -8.43
N THR A 344 -8.84 4.40 -7.78
CA THR A 344 -8.09 3.24 -8.26
C THR A 344 -8.97 2.01 -8.41
N MET A 345 -9.85 1.72 -7.43
CA MET A 345 -10.81 0.62 -7.53
C MET A 345 -11.72 0.78 -8.75
N LEU A 346 -12.08 1.99 -9.12
CA LEU A 346 -12.92 2.28 -10.28
C LEU A 346 -12.14 2.47 -11.59
N GLY A 347 -10.84 2.13 -11.60
CA GLY A 347 -9.97 2.11 -12.78
C GLY A 347 -9.41 3.46 -13.20
N GLN A 348 -9.52 4.49 -12.37
CA GLN A 348 -8.82 5.74 -12.59
C GLN A 348 -7.31 5.55 -12.32
N PRO A 349 -6.43 5.92 -13.27
CA PRO A 349 -5.02 6.01 -12.97
C PRO A 349 -4.77 7.06 -11.90
N MET A 350 -3.84 6.77 -11.00
CA MET A 350 -3.32 7.77 -10.08
C MET A 350 -2.37 8.71 -10.83
N SER A 351 -2.56 10.02 -10.68
CA SER A 351 -1.55 10.98 -11.11
C SER A 351 -0.47 11.08 -10.03
N MET A 352 0.79 10.90 -10.43
CA MET A 352 1.92 11.09 -9.54
C MET A 352 3.08 11.78 -10.25
N VAL A 353 3.89 12.50 -9.49
CA VAL A 353 5.17 13.00 -9.98
C VAL A 353 6.12 11.81 -10.11
N LEU A 354 6.77 11.69 -11.27
CA LEU A 354 7.78 10.67 -11.51
C LEU A 354 8.91 10.82 -10.48
N PRO A 355 9.11 9.82 -9.59
CA PRO A 355 9.93 10.02 -8.41
C PRO A 355 11.41 9.92 -8.74
N GLY A 356 12.21 10.76 -8.09
CA GLY A 356 13.65 10.49 -7.96
C GLY A 356 13.88 9.25 -7.10
N VAL A 357 14.93 8.49 -7.41
CA VAL A 357 15.29 7.26 -6.69
C VAL A 357 16.63 7.44 -5.98
N VAL A 358 16.64 7.21 -4.67
CA VAL A 358 17.85 7.22 -3.84
C VAL A 358 18.30 5.78 -3.62
N GLY A 359 19.43 5.42 -4.22
CA GLY A 359 20.05 4.11 -4.01
C GLY A 359 20.69 3.99 -2.62
N PHE A 360 20.22 3.07 -1.78
CA PHE A 360 20.81 2.78 -0.47
C PHE A 360 21.67 1.50 -0.52
N LYS A 361 23.00 1.68 -0.52
CA LYS A 361 23.94 0.57 -0.63
C LYS A 361 24.18 -0.13 0.71
N LEU A 362 23.80 -1.38 0.81
CA LEU A 362 24.09 -2.27 1.94
C LEU A 362 25.38 -3.06 1.66
N THR A 363 26.32 -3.02 2.61
CA THR A 363 27.61 -3.72 2.53
C THR A 363 27.92 -4.46 3.82
N GLY A 364 28.76 -5.50 3.73
CA GLY A 364 29.13 -6.32 4.88
C GLY A 364 27.98 -7.17 5.45
N LYS A 365 28.08 -7.50 6.74
CA LYS A 365 27.10 -8.31 7.48
C LYS A 365 26.85 -7.74 8.86
N LEU A 366 25.66 -7.98 9.41
CA LEU A 366 25.34 -7.60 10.80
C LEU A 366 26.28 -8.32 11.78
N ARG A 367 26.70 -7.58 12.82
CA ARG A 367 27.51 -8.13 13.90
C ARG A 367 26.63 -8.97 14.83
N SER A 368 27.22 -9.95 15.50
CA SER A 368 26.50 -10.73 16.51
C SER A 368 25.95 -9.80 17.61
N GLY A 369 24.69 -10.02 18.01
CA GLY A 369 23.98 -9.19 18.98
C GLY A 369 23.29 -7.96 18.38
N VAL A 370 23.49 -7.64 17.11
CA VAL A 370 22.72 -6.59 16.40
C VAL A 370 21.40 -7.17 15.93
N THR A 371 20.31 -6.49 16.22
CA THR A 371 18.94 -6.90 15.89
C THR A 371 18.42 -6.22 14.62
N ALA A 372 17.31 -6.73 14.06
CA ALA A 372 16.57 -6.08 12.99
C ALA A 372 16.17 -4.64 13.37
N THR A 373 15.79 -4.43 14.64
CA THR A 373 15.42 -3.11 15.17
C THR A 373 16.60 -2.14 15.16
N ASP A 374 17.79 -2.57 15.56
CA ASP A 374 18.99 -1.74 15.52
C ASP A 374 19.31 -1.32 14.07
N LEU A 375 19.19 -2.25 13.13
CA LEU A 375 19.40 -1.99 11.72
C LEU A 375 18.39 -0.97 11.19
N VAL A 376 17.10 -1.21 11.37
CA VAL A 376 16.07 -0.31 10.81
C VAL A 376 16.17 1.09 11.39
N LEU A 377 16.35 1.24 12.70
CA LEU A 377 16.47 2.56 13.32
C LEU A 377 17.71 3.32 12.81
N THR A 378 18.80 2.61 12.53
CA THR A 378 20.00 3.20 11.91
C THR A 378 19.71 3.65 10.48
N VAL A 379 19.06 2.81 9.67
CA VAL A 379 18.67 3.15 8.29
C VAL A 379 17.72 4.35 8.27
N THR A 380 16.68 4.34 9.11
CA THR A 380 15.73 5.45 9.26
C THR A 380 16.45 6.74 9.65
N GLN A 381 17.38 6.70 10.62
CA GLN A 381 18.15 7.86 11.02
C GLN A 381 18.98 8.43 9.85
N MET A 382 19.67 7.55 9.10
CA MET A 382 20.49 7.94 7.96
C MET A 382 19.65 8.58 6.84
N LEU A 383 18.53 7.95 6.48
CA LEU A 383 17.62 8.43 5.43
C LEU A 383 16.93 9.75 5.82
N ARG A 384 16.49 9.90 7.07
CA ARG A 384 15.98 11.18 7.60
C ARG A 384 17.02 12.30 7.46
N LYS A 385 18.28 12.02 7.81
CA LYS A 385 19.37 13.00 7.70
C LYS A 385 19.68 13.35 6.25
N HIS A 386 19.56 12.39 5.32
CA HIS A 386 19.79 12.60 3.89
C HIS A 386 18.67 13.42 3.23
N GLY A 387 17.42 13.22 3.64
CA GLY A 387 16.26 13.92 3.09
C GLY A 387 15.70 13.21 1.85
N VAL A 388 14.77 12.29 2.08
CA VAL A 388 14.16 11.45 1.03
C VAL A 388 12.65 11.69 0.84
N VAL A 389 12.15 12.84 1.30
CA VAL A 389 10.73 13.20 1.17
C VAL A 389 10.29 13.24 -0.30
N GLY A 390 9.24 12.50 -0.62
CA GLY A 390 8.67 12.42 -1.97
C GLY A 390 9.53 11.66 -2.99
N LYS A 391 10.54 10.92 -2.53
CA LYS A 391 11.41 10.09 -3.37
C LYS A 391 11.18 8.61 -3.08
N PHE A 392 11.59 7.76 -4.02
CA PHE A 392 11.77 6.34 -3.77
C PHE A 392 13.14 6.09 -3.14
N VAL A 393 13.22 5.10 -2.26
CA VAL A 393 14.49 4.53 -1.81
C VAL A 393 14.58 3.12 -2.37
N GLU A 394 15.68 2.79 -3.03
CA GLU A 394 15.92 1.45 -3.57
C GLU A 394 17.18 0.85 -2.92
N PHE A 395 17.02 -0.29 -2.27
CA PHE A 395 18.10 -0.97 -1.57
C PHE A 395 18.89 -1.88 -2.53
N TYR A 396 20.22 -1.83 -2.43
CA TYR A 396 21.10 -2.63 -3.28
C TYR A 396 22.41 -2.98 -2.58
N GLY A 397 23.24 -3.81 -3.21
CA GLY A 397 24.57 -4.17 -2.74
C GLY A 397 24.65 -5.52 -2.04
N GLU A 398 25.87 -5.99 -1.80
CA GLU A 398 26.16 -7.34 -1.28
C GLU A 398 25.50 -7.65 0.07
N GLY A 399 25.28 -6.63 0.90
CA GLY A 399 24.67 -6.79 2.22
C GLY A 399 23.19 -7.15 2.15
N MET A 400 22.50 -6.80 1.05
CA MET A 400 21.07 -7.09 0.84
C MET A 400 20.79 -8.59 0.83
N GLY A 401 21.66 -9.38 0.18
CA GLY A 401 21.56 -10.84 0.14
C GLY A 401 21.89 -11.53 1.47
N LYS A 402 22.23 -10.79 2.53
CA LYS A 402 22.46 -11.30 3.89
C LYS A 402 21.32 -11.00 4.85
N LEU A 403 20.36 -10.17 4.44
CA LEU A 403 19.18 -9.85 5.23
C LEU A 403 18.10 -10.89 4.98
N SER A 404 17.42 -11.31 6.05
CA SER A 404 16.20 -12.11 5.92
C SER A 404 15.09 -11.25 5.30
N LEU A 405 14.05 -11.89 4.75
CA LEU A 405 12.93 -11.12 4.20
C LEU A 405 12.18 -10.32 5.29
N ALA A 406 12.12 -10.83 6.51
CA ALA A 406 11.56 -10.11 7.65
C ALA A 406 12.34 -8.82 7.96
N ASP A 407 13.69 -8.86 7.86
CA ASP A 407 14.52 -7.66 8.03
C ASP A 407 14.25 -6.62 6.92
N ARG A 408 14.12 -7.07 5.67
CA ARG A 408 13.78 -6.20 4.53
C ARG A 408 12.42 -5.54 4.71
N ALA A 409 11.40 -6.33 5.06
CA ALA A 409 10.06 -5.84 5.33
C ALA A 409 10.04 -4.85 6.51
N THR A 410 10.83 -5.11 7.55
CA THR A 410 10.97 -4.18 8.70
C THR A 410 11.54 -2.83 8.25
N ILE A 411 12.55 -2.83 7.37
CA ILE A 411 13.14 -1.60 6.82
C ILE A 411 12.13 -0.86 5.94
N ALA A 412 11.51 -1.57 5.01
CA ALA A 412 10.53 -1.03 4.08
C ALA A 412 9.31 -0.43 4.78
N ASN A 413 8.82 -1.10 5.83
CA ASN A 413 7.73 -0.64 6.69
C ASN A 413 8.01 0.75 7.28
N MET A 414 9.27 1.09 7.58
CA MET A 414 9.61 2.38 8.16
C MET A 414 9.72 3.54 7.14
N SER A 415 9.28 3.34 5.89
CA SER A 415 9.29 4.37 4.85
C SER A 415 8.59 5.67 5.23
N PRO A 416 7.38 5.63 5.81
CA PRO A 416 6.72 6.85 6.28
C PRO A 416 7.54 7.57 7.35
N GLU A 417 8.24 6.83 8.22
CA GLU A 417 9.07 7.43 9.26
C GLU A 417 10.27 8.17 8.67
N TYR A 418 10.97 7.65 7.66
CA TYR A 418 12.05 8.41 7.01
C TYR A 418 11.60 9.35 5.87
N GLY A 419 10.31 9.36 5.56
CA GLY A 419 9.64 10.29 4.67
C GLY A 419 9.64 9.89 3.20
N ALA A 420 10.21 8.73 2.84
CA ALA A 420 10.14 8.25 1.47
C ALA A 420 8.72 7.82 1.12
N THR A 421 8.39 7.86 -0.18
CA THR A 421 7.13 7.27 -0.65
C THR A 421 7.14 5.75 -0.46
N MET A 422 8.28 5.09 -0.71
CA MET A 422 8.44 3.64 -0.59
C MET A 422 9.92 3.25 -0.39
N GLY A 423 10.16 2.02 0.10
CA GLY A 423 11.48 1.48 0.44
C GLY A 423 11.74 0.13 -0.22
N PHE A 424 12.13 0.15 -1.49
CA PHE A 424 12.08 -1.00 -2.39
C PHE A 424 13.28 -1.95 -2.30
N PHE A 425 12.98 -3.24 -2.14
CA PHE A 425 13.94 -4.34 -2.26
C PHE A 425 13.60 -5.17 -3.50
N PRO A 426 14.42 -5.14 -4.56
CA PRO A 426 14.17 -5.94 -5.76
C PRO A 426 14.07 -7.44 -5.43
N VAL A 427 13.21 -8.15 -6.17
CA VAL A 427 13.02 -9.60 -6.04
C VAL A 427 14.35 -10.32 -6.28
N ASP A 428 14.75 -11.17 -5.34
CA ASP A 428 15.94 -12.02 -5.45
C ASP A 428 15.68 -13.43 -4.90
N HIS A 429 16.72 -14.26 -4.83
CA HIS A 429 16.64 -15.61 -4.28
C HIS A 429 16.06 -15.68 -2.86
N VAL A 430 16.31 -14.68 -1.99
CA VAL A 430 15.74 -14.65 -0.63
C VAL A 430 14.23 -14.45 -0.69
N THR A 431 13.76 -13.63 -1.64
CA THR A 431 12.32 -13.48 -1.91
C THR A 431 11.71 -14.81 -2.35
N LEU A 432 12.32 -15.52 -3.29
CA LEU A 432 11.82 -16.83 -3.76
C LEU A 432 11.79 -17.88 -2.64
N ASP A 433 12.85 -17.94 -1.82
CA ASP A 433 12.91 -18.84 -0.65
C ASP A 433 11.81 -18.52 0.36
N TYR A 434 11.50 -17.24 0.57
CA TYR A 434 10.39 -16.82 1.44
C TYR A 434 9.02 -17.21 0.88
N LEU A 435 8.80 -17.07 -0.43
CA LEU A 435 7.54 -17.50 -1.06
C LEU A 435 7.32 -19.01 -0.86
N LYS A 436 8.36 -19.83 -1.02
CA LYS A 436 8.28 -21.27 -0.72
C LYS A 436 7.99 -21.54 0.75
N LEU A 437 8.69 -20.85 1.66
CA LEU A 437 8.50 -21.00 3.11
C LEU A 437 7.06 -20.72 3.54
N THR A 438 6.41 -19.76 2.88
CA THR A 438 5.03 -19.33 3.16
C THR A 438 3.97 -20.13 2.39
N GLY A 439 4.37 -21.22 1.73
CA GLY A 439 3.45 -22.17 1.11
C GLY A 439 2.99 -21.81 -0.30
N ARG A 440 3.66 -20.88 -0.98
CA ARG A 440 3.41 -20.66 -2.42
C ARG A 440 3.90 -21.88 -3.20
N SER A 441 3.14 -22.27 -4.22
CA SER A 441 3.41 -23.51 -4.97
C SER A 441 4.71 -23.42 -5.78
N ASP A 442 5.36 -24.56 -6.02
CA ASP A 442 6.52 -24.65 -6.92
C ASP A 442 6.17 -24.28 -8.38
N GLU A 443 4.89 -24.28 -8.76
CA GLU A 443 4.48 -23.75 -10.06
C GLU A 443 4.50 -22.22 -10.09
N THR A 444 4.25 -21.58 -8.94
CA THR A 444 4.28 -20.13 -8.77
C THR A 444 5.70 -19.58 -8.55
N VAL A 445 6.55 -20.32 -7.82
CA VAL A 445 7.93 -19.91 -7.46
C VAL A 445 8.95 -20.53 -8.40
#